data_AF-A0A0L8N158-F1
#
_entry.id   AF-A0A0L8N158-F1
#
_cell.length_a   1.000
_cell.length_b   1.000
_cell.length_c   1.000
_cell.angle_alpha   90.00
_cell.angle_beta   90.00
_cell.angle_gamma   90.00
#
_symmetry.space_group_name_H-M   'P 1'
#
loop_
_entity.id
_entity.type
_entity.pdbx_description
1 polymer ?
#
loop_
_entity_poly.entity_id
_entity_poly.type
_entity_poly.pdbx_seq_one_letter_code
_entity_poly.pdbx_strand_id
1 'polypeptide(L)'
;MGAQYYGAESEDGDRIDDPSEDALFMMISDLNDSDNTFVVVQPDEDAPAWFTSVAVLGEGGFEIVRRDTTRNEHEVTTATSINDIARDLTIWMAARDFPGRPTKRAGEFWNTR
;
A
#
# COMPACT_ATOMS: atom_id res chain seq x y z
N MET A 1 -7.98 -12.45 -16.63
CA MET A 1 -6.84 -12.58 -15.71
C MET A 1 -6.38 -11.18 -15.43
N GLY A 2 -6.81 -10.59 -14.32
CA GLY A 2 -6.20 -9.36 -13.81
C GLY A 2 -5.67 -9.76 -12.45
N ALA A 3 -4.35 -9.84 -12.30
CA ALA A 3 -3.81 -9.89 -10.96
C ALA A 3 -4.21 -8.55 -10.31
N GLN A 4 -4.66 -8.59 -9.06
CA GLN A 4 -4.99 -7.38 -8.31
C GLN A 4 -3.66 -6.73 -7.96
N TYR A 5 -3.13 -5.92 -8.89
CA TYR A 5 -1.87 -5.23 -8.69
C TYR A 5 -2.12 -4.06 -7.73
N TYR A 6 -1.50 -4.13 -6.56
CA TYR A 6 -1.37 -2.97 -5.67
C TYR A 6 -0.01 -2.33 -5.91
N GLY A 7 0.07 -1.02 -5.80
CA GLY A 7 1.31 -0.26 -5.95
C GLY A 7 1.75 0.31 -4.61
N ALA A 8 3.06 0.28 -4.35
CA ALA A 8 3.69 1.13 -3.35
C ALA A 8 4.26 2.35 -4.06
N GLU A 9 3.92 3.54 -3.59
CA GLU A 9 4.42 4.82 -4.07
C GLU A 9 5.08 5.56 -2.92
N SER A 10 6.35 5.90 -3.09
CA SER A 10 7.13 6.73 -2.17
C SER A 10 6.89 8.20 -2.46
N GLU A 11 7.10 9.07 -1.46
CA GLU A 11 6.96 10.54 -1.62
C GLU A 11 7.81 11.09 -2.78
N ASP A 12 8.99 10.51 -3.01
CA ASP A 12 9.91 10.87 -4.10
C ASP A 12 9.33 10.57 -5.52
N GLY A 13 8.23 9.81 -5.59
CA GLY A 13 7.60 9.39 -6.83
C GLY A 13 8.10 8.04 -7.36
N ASP A 14 8.94 7.33 -6.59
CA ASP A 14 9.28 5.94 -6.88
C ASP A 14 8.06 5.06 -6.65
N ARG A 15 7.68 4.27 -7.65
CA ARG A 15 6.53 3.37 -7.58
C ARG A 15 6.91 1.96 -7.97
N ILE A 16 6.55 1.01 -7.12
CA ILE A 16 6.68 -0.42 -7.37
C ILE A 16 5.28 -1.03 -7.48
N ASP A 17 4.98 -1.64 -8.62
CA ASP A 17 3.79 -2.46 -8.80
C ASP A 17 4.05 -3.87 -8.23
N ASP A 18 3.10 -4.39 -7.45
CA ASP A 18 3.21 -5.65 -6.71
C ASP A 18 4.41 -5.71 -5.74
N PRO A 19 4.52 -4.75 -4.78
CA PRO A 19 5.61 -4.74 -3.83
C PRO A 19 5.53 -5.98 -2.92
N SER A 20 6.59 -6.78 -2.94
CA SER A 20 6.79 -7.88 -2.00
C SER A 20 7.17 -7.36 -0.61
N GLU A 21 7.09 -8.20 0.43
CA GLU A 21 7.55 -7.85 1.79
C GLU A 21 8.98 -7.28 1.79
N ASP A 22 9.88 -7.89 1.02
CA ASP A 22 11.27 -7.46 0.87
C ASP A 22 11.40 -6.10 0.16
N ALA A 23 10.54 -5.85 -0.84
CA ALA A 23 10.48 -4.56 -1.53
C ALA A 23 9.95 -3.45 -0.60
N LEU A 24 8.92 -3.75 0.20
CA LEU A 24 8.44 -2.84 1.25
C LEU A 24 9.53 -2.58 2.29
N PHE A 25 10.26 -3.61 2.71
CA PHE A 25 11.38 -3.45 3.62
C PHE A 25 12.45 -2.52 3.05
N MET A 26 12.83 -2.70 1.78
CA MET A 26 13.78 -1.82 1.10
C MET A 26 13.28 -0.38 1.02
N MET A 27 12.02 -0.16 0.61
CA MET A 27 11.43 1.18 0.53
C MET A 27 11.33 1.85 1.88
N ILE A 28 10.85 1.15 2.92
CA ILE A 28 10.74 1.69 4.27
C ILE A 28 12.14 1.97 4.87
N SER A 29 13.13 1.14 4.54
CA SER A 29 14.53 1.36 4.93
C SER A 29 15.19 2.52 4.19
N ASP A 30 14.67 2.91 3.03
CA ASP A 30 15.12 4.08 2.28
C ASP A 30 14.51 5.38 2.83
N LEU A 31 13.42 5.29 3.60
CA LEU A 31 12.76 6.47 4.16
C LEU A 31 13.68 7.25 5.11
N ASN A 32 13.63 8.57 4.99
CA ASN A 32 14.39 9.52 5.81
C ASN A 32 13.59 10.81 6.05
N ASP A 33 13.94 11.57 7.09
CA ASP A 33 13.29 12.85 7.49
C ASP A 33 13.47 14.03 6.50
N SER A 34 13.96 13.79 5.27
CA SER A 34 14.32 14.84 4.31
C SER A 34 13.53 14.72 3.01
N ASP A 35 13.84 13.71 2.18
CA ASP A 35 13.35 13.63 0.79
C ASP A 35 12.37 12.47 0.57
N ASN A 36 12.40 11.45 1.43
CA ASN A 36 11.56 10.26 1.32
C ASN A 36 10.92 9.99 2.69
N THR A 37 9.96 10.84 3.11
CA THR A 37 9.44 10.76 4.48
C THR A 37 8.35 9.72 4.67
N PHE A 38 7.66 9.32 3.60
CA PHE A 38 6.63 8.31 3.65
C PHE A 38 6.48 7.50 2.35
N VAL A 39 5.89 6.31 2.49
CA VAL A 39 5.45 5.43 1.40
C VAL A 39 3.98 5.09 1.57
N VAL A 40 3.22 5.10 0.49
CA VAL A 40 1.79 4.76 0.44
C VAL A 40 1.60 3.52 -0.42
N VAL A 41 0.90 2.52 0.12
CA VAL A 41 0.52 1.30 -0.59
C VAL A 41 -0.99 1.27 -0.75
N GLN A 42 -1.44 1.20 -2.00
CA GLN A 42 -2.86 1.17 -2.35
C GLN A 42 -3.10 0.34 -3.62
N PRO A 43 -4.28 -0.26 -3.78
CA PRO A 43 -4.64 -0.93 -5.02
C PRO A 43 -4.65 0.05 -6.19
N ASP A 44 -4.26 -0.43 -7.38
CA ASP A 44 -4.32 0.34 -8.63
C ASP A 44 -5.76 0.46 -9.15
N GLU A 45 -6.60 1.13 -8.38
CA GLU A 45 -8.00 1.40 -8.68
C GLU A 45 -8.28 2.89 -8.51
N ASP A 46 -9.17 3.44 -9.34
CA ASP A 46 -9.55 4.87 -9.32
C ASP A 46 -10.11 5.32 -7.95
N ALA A 47 -10.70 4.39 -7.20
CA ALA A 47 -11.16 4.57 -5.84
C ALA A 47 -10.68 3.40 -4.97
N PRO A 48 -9.48 3.49 -4.37
CA PRO A 48 -8.91 2.38 -3.62
C PRO A 48 -9.80 2.05 -2.42
N ALA A 49 -10.23 0.79 -2.36
CA ALA A 49 -11.05 0.27 -1.27
C ALA A 49 -10.37 0.41 0.10
N TRP A 50 -9.04 0.36 0.11
CA TRP A 50 -8.20 0.51 1.28
C TRP A 50 -6.88 1.14 0.86
N PHE A 51 -6.18 1.77 1.80
CA PHE A 51 -4.79 2.16 1.64
C PHE A 51 -4.04 1.97 2.95
N THR A 52 -2.73 1.82 2.86
CA THR A 52 -1.86 1.89 4.03
C THR A 52 -0.69 2.79 3.71
N SER A 53 -0.24 3.60 4.66
CA SER A 53 0.95 4.42 4.52
C SER A 53 1.90 4.20 5.69
N VAL A 54 3.19 4.32 5.43
CA VAL A 54 4.25 4.29 6.44
C VAL A 54 5.00 5.61 6.36
N ALA A 55 5.08 6.34 7.46
CA ALA A 55 5.80 7.61 7.56
C ALA A 55 6.87 7.53 8.64
N VAL A 56 7.99 8.22 8.43
CA VAL A 56 9.05 8.35 9.44
C VAL A 56 8.57 9.22 10.60
N LEU A 57 8.77 8.72 11.82
CA LEU A 57 8.58 9.45 13.06
C LEU A 57 9.96 9.80 13.62
N GLY A 58 10.27 11.10 13.76
CA GLY A 58 11.63 11.62 13.94
C GLY A 58 12.52 11.02 15.05
N GLU A 59 12.00 10.22 15.98
CA GLU A 59 12.78 9.47 16.99
C GLU A 59 13.17 8.05 16.50
N GLY A 60 13.32 7.86 15.19
CA GLY A 60 13.64 6.55 14.59
C GLY A 60 12.49 5.55 14.64
N GLY A 61 11.27 6.05 14.82
CA GLY A 61 10.05 5.26 14.71
C GLY A 61 9.41 5.42 13.34
N PHE A 62 8.36 4.66 13.11
CA PHE A 62 7.51 4.80 11.94
C PHE A 62 6.05 4.82 12.39
N GLU A 63 5.27 5.66 11.74
CA GLU A 63 3.82 5.68 11.85
C GLU A 63 3.22 4.94 10.66
N ILE A 64 2.32 4.00 10.96
CA ILE A 64 1.65 3.15 10.00
C ILE A 64 0.17 3.52 10.06
N VAL A 65 -0.34 4.11 8.99
CA VAL A 65 -1.77 4.46 8.86
C VAL A 65 -2.41 3.45 7.94
N ARG A 66 -3.50 2.84 8.38
CA ARG A 66 -4.29 1.86 7.64
C ARG A 66 -5.71 2.37 7.53
N ARG A 67 -6.22 2.47 6.32
CA ARG A 67 -7.60 2.87 6.10
C ARG A 67 -8.29 1.87 5.20
N ASP A 68 -9.46 1.42 5.62
CA ASP A 68 -10.32 0.54 4.84
C ASP A 68 -11.68 1.21 4.70
N THR A 69 -12.00 1.69 3.50
CA THR A 69 -13.28 2.36 3.23
C THR A 69 -14.42 1.36 3.13
N THR A 70 -14.13 0.08 2.83
CA THR A 70 -15.17 -0.96 2.72
C THR A 70 -15.70 -1.39 4.07
N ARG A 71 -14.86 -1.36 5.10
CA ARG A 71 -15.20 -1.65 6.49
C ARG A 71 -15.35 -0.41 7.36
N ASN A 72 -15.09 0.77 6.79
CA ASN A 72 -15.05 2.06 7.49
C ASN A 72 -14.08 2.01 8.70
N GLU A 73 -12.93 1.35 8.51
CA GLU A 73 -11.89 1.21 9.52
C GLU A 73 -10.77 2.21 9.25
N HIS A 74 -10.26 2.81 10.32
CA HIS A 74 -9.07 3.65 10.30
C HIS A 74 -8.26 3.32 11.54
N GLU A 75 -7.05 2.80 11.32
CA GLU A 75 -6.13 2.39 12.37
C GLU A 75 -4.80 3.09 12.14
N VAL A 76 -4.23 3.62 13.23
CA VAL A 76 -2.89 4.22 13.23
C VAL A 76 -2.08 3.47 14.28
N THR A 77 -0.96 2.90 13.85
CA THR A 77 -0.04 2.13 14.70
C THR A 77 1.35 2.70 14.56
N THR A 78 2.12 2.71 15.65
CA THR A 78 3.54 3.11 15.63
C THR A 78 4.41 1.90 15.86
N ALA A 79 5.48 1.76 15.08
CA ALA A 79 6.46 0.70 15.25
C ALA A 79 7.88 1.22 14.99
N THR A 80 8.88 0.58 15.60
CA THR A 80 10.30 0.95 15.44
C THR A 80 11.08 -0.05 14.58
N SER A 81 10.52 -1.24 14.35
CA SER A 81 11.15 -2.30 13.57
C SER A 81 10.58 -2.35 12.15
N ILE A 82 11.39 -1.97 11.15
CA ILE A 82 11.02 -2.03 9.73
C ILE A 82 10.58 -3.44 9.31
N ASN A 83 11.27 -4.47 9.80
CA ASN A 83 10.91 -5.87 9.53
C ASN A 83 9.50 -6.23 10.05
N ASP A 84 9.15 -5.80 11.27
CA ASP A 84 7.80 -6.04 11.79
C ASP A 84 6.76 -5.26 11.01
N ILE A 85 7.07 -4.03 10.58
CA ILE A 85 6.17 -3.21 9.76
C ILE A 85 5.90 -3.89 8.41
N ALA A 86 6.94 -4.23 7.66
CA ALA A 86 6.82 -4.87 6.35
C ALA A 86 6.03 -6.18 6.44
N ARG A 87 6.31 -7.00 7.45
CA ARG A 87 5.58 -8.25 7.71
C ARG A 87 4.12 -8.00 8.07
N ASP A 88 3.85 -7.08 8.99
CA ASP A 88 2.49 -6.78 9.45
C ASP A 88 1.64 -6.19 8.33
N LEU A 89 2.23 -5.33 7.49
CA LEU A 89 1.60 -4.81 6.28
C LEU A 89 1.31 -5.93 5.28
N THR A 90 2.26 -6.83 5.04
CA THR A 90 2.05 -7.98 4.13
C THR A 90 0.89 -8.85 4.60
N ILE A 91 0.80 -9.14 5.90
CA ILE A 91 -0.32 -9.89 6.49
C ILE A 91 -1.63 -9.10 6.37
N TRP A 92 -1.61 -7.80 6.66
CA TRP A 92 -2.77 -6.92 6.60
C TRP A 92 -3.33 -6.77 5.18
N MET A 93 -2.45 -6.70 4.18
CA MET A 93 -2.80 -6.69 2.76
C MET A 93 -3.31 -8.06 2.31
N ALA A 94 -2.67 -9.16 2.71
CA ALA A 94 -3.12 -10.52 2.38
C ALA A 94 -4.50 -10.84 2.97
N ALA A 95 -4.85 -10.28 4.13
CA ALA A 95 -6.20 -10.38 4.71
C ALA A 95 -7.26 -9.60 3.90
N ARG A 96 -6.83 -8.68 3.03
CA ARG A 96 -7.66 -7.81 2.17
C ARG A 96 -7.57 -8.16 0.70
N ASP A 97 -6.61 -8.97 0.27
CA ASP A 97 -6.65 -9.66 -1.01
C ASP A 97 -7.86 -10.60 -0.95
N PHE A 98 -9.01 -10.08 -1.36
CA PHE A 98 -10.27 -10.80 -1.34
C PHE A 98 -10.24 -11.85 -2.45
N PRO A 99 -10.25 -13.16 -2.17
CA PRO A 99 -10.43 -14.18 -3.20
C PRO A 99 -11.92 -14.25 -3.63
N GLY A 100 -12.49 -13.14 -4.12
CA GLY A 100 -13.92 -13.14 -4.46
C GLY A 100 -14.58 -11.86 -4.99
N ARG A 101 -13.89 -10.74 -5.22
CA ARG A 101 -14.53 -9.61 -5.92
C ARG A 101 -14.51 -9.87 -7.43
N PRO A 102 -15.66 -9.96 -8.12
CA PRO A 102 -15.65 -9.97 -9.58
C PRO A 102 -15.03 -8.66 -10.05
N THR A 103 -13.86 -8.78 -10.67
CA THR A 103 -13.17 -7.72 -11.40
C THR A 103 -14.18 -7.05 -12.33
N LYS A 104 -14.62 -5.83 -11.99
CA LYS A 104 -15.28 -4.97 -12.97
C LYS A 104 -14.22 -4.66 -14.01
N ARG A 105 -14.27 -5.38 -15.13
CA ARG A 105 -13.49 -5.10 -16.33
C ARG A 105 -13.59 -3.61 -16.64
N ALA A 106 -12.48 -2.89 -16.43
CA ALA A 106 -12.31 -1.58 -17.01
C ALA A 106 -12.25 -1.74 -18.54
N GLY A 107 -13.33 -1.31 -19.19
CA GLY A 107 -13.31 -0.75 -20.53
C GLY A 107 -12.90 -1.62 -21.71
N GLU A 108 -13.80 -2.46 -22.21
CA GLU A 108 -13.97 -2.60 -23.66
C GLU A 108 -14.88 -1.46 -24.15
N PHE A 109 -14.32 -0.24 -24.21
CA PHE A 109 -14.91 0.89 -24.91
C PHE A 109 -14.28 0.99 -26.31
N TRP A 110 -14.71 0.19 -27.29
CA TRP A 110 -14.55 0.54 -28.71
C TRP A 110 -15.72 -0.03 -29.56
N ASN A 111 -16.73 0.82 -29.73
CA ASN A 111 -17.47 1.19 -30.95
C ASN A 111 -17.60 0.24 -32.17
N THR A 112 -18.74 0.42 -32.88
CA THR A 112 -19.04 0.20 -34.33
C THR A 112 -19.97 -1.01 -34.56
N ARG A 113 -21.18 -0.91 -35.16
CA ARG A 113 -21.79 0.04 -36.10
C ARG A 113 -23.32 -0.06 -36.06
#